data_AF-A0A971D2D3-F1
#
_entry.id   AF-A0A971D2D3-F1
#
_cell.length_a   1.000
_cell.length_b   1.000
_cell.length_c   1.000
_cell.angle_alpha   90.00
_cell.angle_beta   90.00
_cell.angle_gamma   90.00
#
_symmetry.space_group_name_H-M   'P 1'
#
loop_
_entity.id
_entity.type
_entity.pdbx_description
1 polymer ?
#
loop_
_entity_poly.entity_id
_entity_poly.type
_entity_poly.pdbx_seq_one_letter_code
_entity_poly.pdbx_strand_id
1 'polypeptide(L)'
;MISNDLMRRRNAGDLIDHVVDVMISVETMKERSAKLLGAEFPLVLWQGNGRIVASDDVAVSLLVRGVRVDLTWERLAGTWSRFLSNHTLTVDELGGAADGVGIVSLFAFIQGHGVSALDTDGLLVFDEVRGTPVHQYADMSRPTSWAPWRRRIHAD
;
A
#
# COMPACT_ATOMS: atom_id res chain seq x y z
N MET A 1 23.82 26.86 -34.18
CA MET A 1 22.64 27.62 -33.73
C MET A 1 21.84 26.70 -32.83
N ILE A 2 21.83 26.97 -31.52
CA ILE A 2 21.06 26.21 -30.54
C ILE A 2 19.67 26.87 -30.50
N SER A 3 18.63 26.19 -30.97
CA SER A 3 17.26 26.70 -30.89
C SER A 3 16.68 26.41 -29.50
N ASN A 4 16.22 27.50 -28.88
CA ASN A 4 15.48 27.58 -27.64
C ASN A 4 14.19 26.75 -27.70
N ASP A 5 14.17 25.60 -27.03
CA ASP A 5 12.93 24.88 -26.67
C ASP A 5 12.89 24.53 -25.17
N LEU A 6 13.48 25.41 -24.36
CA LEU A 6 13.44 25.38 -22.90
C LEU A 6 12.42 26.42 -22.41
N MET A 7 11.17 26.00 -22.19
CA MET A 7 10.24 26.50 -21.14
C MET A 7 8.76 26.13 -21.45
N ARG A 8 8.45 24.86 -21.75
CA ARG A 8 7.13 24.35 -21.37
C ARG A 8 7.24 23.91 -19.91
N ARG A 9 6.78 24.76 -18.99
CA ARG A 9 6.45 24.34 -17.62
C ARG A 9 5.47 23.17 -17.75
N ARG A 10 5.97 21.94 -17.53
CA ARG A 10 5.12 20.77 -17.36
C ARG A 10 4.24 21.07 -16.14
N ASN A 11 2.94 21.10 -16.34
CA ASN A 11 1.98 21.23 -15.23
C ASN A 11 2.18 20.03 -14.30
N ALA A 12 2.11 20.26 -12.99
CA ALA A 12 2.27 19.18 -12.00
C ALA A 12 1.28 18.02 -12.20
N GLY A 13 0.13 18.27 -12.84
CA GLY A 13 -0.84 17.23 -13.21
C GLY A 13 -0.35 16.24 -14.28
N ASP A 14 0.34 16.70 -15.33
CA ASP A 14 0.82 15.82 -16.42
C ASP A 14 1.98 14.91 -15.97
N LEU A 15 2.71 15.32 -14.93
CA LEU A 15 3.78 14.53 -14.33
C LEU A 15 3.24 13.42 -13.42
N ILE A 16 2.06 13.61 -12.84
CA ILE A 16 1.35 12.60 -12.04
C ILE A 16 0.74 11.56 -12.99
N ASP A 17 0.14 11.95 -14.11
CA ASP A 17 -0.49 11.01 -15.06
C ASP A 17 0.50 10.00 -15.65
N HIS A 18 1.77 10.36 -15.85
CA HIS A 18 2.80 9.41 -16.31
C HIS A 18 3.35 8.48 -15.22
N VAL A 19 3.18 8.83 -13.93
CA VAL A 19 3.57 7.99 -12.78
C VAL A 19 2.43 7.02 -12.42
N VAL A 20 1.18 7.42 -12.68
CA VAL A 20 -0.03 6.60 -12.47
C VAL A 20 -0.18 5.50 -13.53
N ASP A 21 0.49 5.59 -14.68
CA ASP A 21 0.38 4.60 -15.77
C ASP A 21 0.86 3.18 -15.38
N VAL A 22 1.57 3.04 -14.25
CA VAL A 22 2.02 1.73 -13.68
C VAL A 22 1.23 1.33 -12.42
N MET A 23 0.62 2.29 -11.72
CA MET A 23 -0.07 2.02 -10.46
C MET A 23 -1.57 1.85 -10.66
N ILE A 24 -2.13 0.80 -10.07
CA ILE A 24 -3.55 0.52 -10.29
C ILE A 24 -4.43 1.57 -9.60
N SER A 25 -5.49 1.97 -10.27
CA SER A 25 -6.55 2.77 -9.66
C SER A 25 -7.35 1.93 -8.65
N VAL A 26 -8.09 2.60 -7.76
CA VAL A 26 -9.01 1.92 -6.82
C VAL A 26 -10.09 1.14 -7.58
N GLU A 27 -10.60 1.68 -8.69
CA GLU A 27 -11.56 0.97 -9.54
C GLU A 27 -10.95 -0.32 -10.11
N THR A 28 -9.69 -0.26 -10.55
CA THR A 28 -8.96 -1.47 -10.99
C THR A 28 -8.76 -2.45 -9.83
N MET A 29 -8.47 -1.95 -8.63
CA MET A 29 -8.30 -2.77 -7.43
C MET A 29 -9.62 -3.47 -7.05
N LYS A 30 -10.75 -2.79 -7.21
CA LYS A 30 -12.11 -3.31 -7.01
C LYS A 30 -12.46 -4.39 -8.03
N GLU A 31 -12.24 -4.13 -9.31
CA GLU A 31 -12.45 -5.14 -10.37
C GLU A 31 -11.58 -6.38 -10.17
N ARG A 32 -10.30 -6.20 -9.80
CA ARG A 32 -9.38 -7.31 -9.55
C ARG A 32 -9.82 -8.11 -8.33
N SER A 33 -10.19 -7.44 -7.24
CA SER A 33 -10.66 -8.10 -6.01
C SER A 33 -11.89 -8.98 -6.26
N ALA A 34 -12.84 -8.50 -7.07
CA ALA A 34 -14.02 -9.28 -7.47
C ALA A 34 -13.68 -10.54 -8.29
N LYS A 35 -12.60 -10.49 -9.10
CA LYS A 35 -12.11 -11.66 -9.87
C LYS A 35 -11.28 -12.62 -9.01
N LEU A 36 -10.77 -12.16 -7.87
CA LEU A 36 -9.89 -12.89 -6.97
C LEU A 36 -10.62 -13.36 -5.69
N LEU A 37 -11.95 -13.47 -5.72
CA LEU A 37 -12.70 -14.04 -4.60
C LEU A 37 -12.19 -15.45 -4.27
N GLY A 38 -11.87 -15.67 -2.99
CA GLY A 38 -11.28 -16.90 -2.49
C GLY A 38 -9.75 -16.96 -2.61
N ALA A 39 -9.12 -16.03 -3.34
CA ALA A 39 -7.66 -16.01 -3.48
C ALA A 39 -6.99 -15.69 -2.13
N GLU A 40 -5.92 -16.42 -1.85
CA GLU A 40 -5.07 -16.22 -0.70
C GLU A 40 -3.85 -15.37 -1.07
N PHE A 41 -3.37 -14.60 -0.10
CA PHE A 41 -2.19 -13.76 -0.23
C PHE A 41 -1.38 -13.75 1.07
N PRO A 42 -0.05 -13.62 1.01
CA PRO A 42 0.78 -13.58 2.21
C PRO A 42 0.43 -12.35 3.05
N LEU A 43 0.39 -12.51 4.37
CA LEU A 43 0.25 -11.38 5.28
C LEU A 43 1.61 -10.73 5.51
N VAL A 44 1.64 -9.41 5.39
CA VAL A 44 2.78 -8.56 5.75
C VAL A 44 2.74 -8.36 7.28
N LEU A 45 3.89 -8.40 7.95
CA LEU A 45 4.06 -8.38 9.43
C LEU A 45 3.59 -9.64 10.18
N TRP A 46 2.48 -10.25 9.76
CA TRP A 46 1.93 -11.43 10.43
C TRP A 46 2.28 -12.71 9.67
N GLN A 47 2.48 -13.81 10.39
CA GLN A 47 2.66 -15.11 9.76
C GLN A 47 1.32 -15.63 9.19
N GLY A 48 1.38 -16.25 8.01
CA GLY A 48 0.26 -16.90 7.34
C GLY A 48 -0.33 -16.10 6.18
N ASN A 49 -1.53 -16.52 5.75
CA ASN A 49 -2.21 -15.95 4.59
C ASN A 49 -3.46 -15.16 5.00
N GLY A 50 -3.72 -14.08 4.27
CA GLY A 50 -5.02 -13.45 4.16
C GLY A 50 -5.80 -14.06 3.00
N ARG A 51 -7.11 -13.84 2.98
CA ARG A 51 -7.98 -14.30 1.88
C ARG A 51 -9.05 -13.27 1.55
N ILE A 52 -9.30 -13.03 0.28
CA ILE A 52 -10.45 -12.22 -0.16
C ILE A 52 -11.71 -13.08 -0.04
N VAL A 53 -12.66 -12.69 0.81
CA VAL A 53 -13.88 -13.47 1.09
C VAL A 53 -15.16 -12.84 0.54
N ALA A 54 -15.15 -11.54 0.30
CA ALA A 54 -16.21 -10.85 -0.44
C ALA A 54 -15.65 -9.58 -1.09
N SER A 55 -16.31 -9.12 -2.15
CA SER A 55 -15.99 -7.87 -2.83
C SER A 55 -17.26 -7.42 -3.54
N ASP A 56 -17.77 -6.25 -3.16
CA ASP A 56 -18.95 -5.65 -3.75
C ASP A 56 -18.69 -4.19 -4.11
N ASP A 57 -19.75 -3.42 -4.37
CA ASP A 57 -19.61 -2.03 -4.78
C ASP A 57 -19.15 -1.06 -3.69
N VAL A 58 -19.28 -1.45 -2.43
CA VAL A 58 -19.06 -0.62 -1.24
C VAL A 58 -17.78 -1.01 -0.51
N ALA A 59 -17.49 -2.31 -0.43
CA ALA A 59 -16.39 -2.83 0.34
C ALA A 59 -15.74 -4.09 -0.26
N VAL A 60 -14.53 -4.37 0.23
CA VAL A 60 -13.89 -5.69 0.14
C VAL A 60 -13.77 -6.26 1.54
N SER A 61 -14.07 -7.54 1.67
CA SER A 61 -13.96 -8.27 2.91
C SER A 61 -12.80 -9.24 2.83
N LEU A 62 -11.94 -9.18 3.84
CA LEU A 62 -10.77 -10.02 3.99
C LEU A 62 -10.94 -10.93 5.19
N LEU A 63 -10.35 -12.12 5.11
CA LEU A 63 -10.07 -12.94 6.27
C LEU A 63 -8.59 -12.79 6.60
N VAL A 64 -8.26 -12.21 7.75
CA VAL A 64 -6.89 -11.94 8.21
C VAL A 64 -6.67 -12.73 9.49
N ARG A 65 -5.86 -13.80 9.44
CA ARG A 65 -5.69 -14.77 10.55
C ARG A 65 -7.03 -15.23 11.17
N GLY A 66 -8.03 -15.51 10.34
CA GLY A 66 -9.35 -15.96 10.80
C GLY A 66 -10.28 -14.84 11.30
N VAL A 67 -9.80 -13.60 11.37
CA VAL A 67 -10.65 -12.43 11.67
C VAL A 67 -11.20 -11.86 10.36
N ARG A 68 -12.51 -11.72 10.27
CA ARG A 68 -13.13 -11.02 9.14
C ARG A 68 -12.94 -9.51 9.30
N VAL A 69 -12.40 -8.87 8.27
CA VAL A 69 -12.22 -7.44 8.19
C VAL A 69 -12.99 -6.94 6.97
N ASP A 70 -13.91 -6.00 7.17
CA ASP A 70 -14.62 -5.33 6.09
C ASP A 70 -13.99 -3.95 5.85
N LEU A 71 -13.47 -3.73 4.65
CA LEU A 71 -12.75 -2.51 4.25
C LEU A 71 -13.54 -1.79 3.18
N THR A 72 -13.99 -0.57 3.47
CA THR A 72 -14.68 0.26 2.47
C THR A 72 -13.72 0.69 1.36
N TRP A 73 -14.23 0.80 0.13
CA TRP A 73 -13.43 1.32 -0.98
C TRP A 73 -12.97 2.76 -0.74
N GLU A 74 -13.77 3.56 -0.03
CA GLU A 74 -13.38 4.92 0.38
C GLU A 74 -12.13 4.91 1.27
N ARG A 75 -12.08 4.03 2.28
CA ARG A 75 -10.91 3.89 3.16
C ARG A 75 -9.68 3.44 2.39
N LEU A 76 -9.86 2.47 1.49
CA LEU A 76 -8.78 1.97 0.64
C LEU A 76 -8.27 3.06 -0.31
N ALA A 77 -9.16 3.86 -0.90
CA ALA A 77 -8.79 4.98 -1.76
C ALA A 77 -7.97 6.04 -1.02
N GLY A 78 -8.42 6.43 0.17
CA GLY A 78 -7.68 7.40 0.99
C GLY A 78 -6.31 6.87 1.41
N THR A 79 -6.23 5.59 1.78
CA THR A 79 -4.97 4.97 2.21
C THR A 79 -4.01 4.78 1.03
N TRP A 80 -4.53 4.39 -0.13
CA TRP A 80 -3.74 4.27 -1.36
C TRP A 80 -3.18 5.62 -1.80
N SER A 81 -4.01 6.67 -1.82
CA SER A 81 -3.55 8.03 -2.14
C SER A 81 -2.46 8.53 -1.19
N ARG A 82 -2.58 8.23 0.12
CA ARG A 82 -1.53 8.52 1.11
C ARG A 82 -0.24 7.75 0.82
N PHE A 83 -0.33 6.46 0.51
CA PHE A 83 0.82 5.65 0.12
C PHE A 83 1.54 6.22 -1.11
N LEU A 84 0.78 6.54 -2.17
CA LEU A 84 1.32 7.17 -3.37
C LEU A 84 2.03 8.50 -3.08
N SER A 85 1.51 9.29 -2.15
CA SER A 85 2.08 10.60 -1.81
C SER A 85 3.36 10.52 -0.95
N ASN A 86 3.46 9.48 -0.11
CA ASN A 86 4.55 9.32 0.85
C ASN A 86 5.59 8.28 0.42
N HIS A 87 5.29 7.48 -0.60
CA HIS A 87 6.07 6.34 -1.10
C HIS A 87 6.24 5.19 -0.10
N THR A 88 5.70 5.33 1.11
CA THR A 88 5.75 4.32 2.16
C THR A 88 4.43 4.25 2.92
N LEU A 89 4.08 3.06 3.39
CA LEU A 89 2.93 2.83 4.25
C LEU A 89 3.25 1.71 5.23
N THR A 90 3.03 1.89 6.52
CA THR A 90 3.23 0.82 7.51
C THR A 90 1.92 0.34 8.14
N VAL A 91 1.94 -0.90 8.61
CA VAL A 91 0.85 -1.48 9.41
C VAL A 91 0.61 -0.67 10.70
N ASP A 92 1.67 -0.15 11.32
CA ASP A 92 1.58 0.67 12.54
C ASP A 92 0.90 2.02 12.30
N GLU A 93 1.17 2.66 11.15
CA GLU A 93 0.47 3.91 10.75
C GLU A 93 -1.03 3.72 10.57
N LEU A 94 -1.47 2.47 10.36
CA LEU A 94 -2.87 2.06 10.23
C LEU A 94 -3.46 1.51 11.55
N GLY A 95 -2.70 1.57 12.65
CA GLY A 95 -3.15 1.16 13.98
C GLY A 95 -2.75 -0.25 14.40
N GLY A 96 -2.02 -1.01 13.56
CA GLY A 96 -1.42 -2.29 13.93
C GLY A 96 -2.36 -3.49 14.05
N ALA A 97 -3.66 -3.30 13.85
CA ALA A 97 -4.67 -4.35 13.96
C ALA A 97 -4.87 -5.09 12.63
N ALA A 98 -5.77 -6.09 12.63
CA ALA A 98 -6.02 -6.96 11.48
C ALA A 98 -6.42 -6.19 10.21
N ASP A 99 -7.04 -5.02 10.35
CA ASP A 99 -7.36 -4.14 9.25
C ASP A 99 -6.13 -3.46 8.64
N GLY A 100 -5.22 -2.93 9.46
CA GLY A 100 -3.95 -2.37 8.98
C GLY A 100 -3.08 -3.41 8.26
N VAL A 101 -2.95 -4.60 8.86
CA VAL A 101 -2.27 -5.75 8.24
C VAL A 101 -2.94 -6.14 6.92
N GLY A 102 -4.27 -6.24 6.93
CA GLY A 102 -5.06 -6.59 5.75
C GLY A 102 -4.86 -5.61 4.60
N ILE A 103 -4.88 -4.30 4.87
CA ILE A 103 -4.69 -3.25 3.86
C ILE A 103 -3.30 -3.34 3.22
N VAL A 104 -2.24 -3.37 4.03
CA VAL A 104 -0.86 -3.40 3.53
C VAL A 104 -0.61 -4.66 2.70
N SER A 105 -1.08 -5.81 3.18
CA SER A 105 -0.95 -7.09 2.50
C SER A 105 -1.75 -7.14 1.19
N LEU A 106 -2.97 -6.61 1.20
CA LEU A 106 -3.81 -6.53 0.01
C LEU A 106 -3.18 -5.65 -1.07
N PHE A 107 -2.61 -4.50 -0.68
CA PHE A 107 -1.92 -3.60 -1.60
C PHE A 107 -0.71 -4.25 -2.26
N ALA A 108 0.15 -4.91 -1.47
CA ALA A 108 1.27 -5.68 -2.01
C ALA A 108 0.78 -6.74 -3.01
N PHE A 109 -0.28 -7.47 -2.68
CA PHE A 109 -0.83 -8.53 -3.50
C PHE A 109 -1.47 -8.05 -4.81
N ILE A 110 -2.37 -7.07 -4.77
CA ILE A 110 -3.13 -6.66 -5.96
C ILE A 110 -2.29 -5.80 -6.91
N GLN A 111 -1.38 -4.98 -6.38
CA GLN A 111 -0.49 -4.18 -7.20
C GLN A 111 0.48 -5.09 -7.99
N GLY A 112 1.03 -6.13 -7.35
CA GLY A 112 1.86 -7.17 -7.97
C GLY A 112 3.29 -6.73 -8.34
N HIS A 113 3.48 -5.53 -8.87
CA HIS A 113 4.79 -4.98 -9.26
C HIS A 113 4.93 -3.49 -8.91
N GLY A 114 6.16 -3.03 -8.68
CA GLY A 114 6.46 -1.62 -8.34
C GLY A 114 6.26 -1.27 -6.87
N VAL A 115 5.95 -2.26 -6.03
CA VAL A 115 5.93 -2.14 -4.58
C VAL A 115 6.67 -3.31 -3.94
N SER A 116 7.44 -3.02 -2.91
CA SER A 116 8.12 -4.01 -2.08
C SER A 116 7.53 -4.02 -0.67
N ALA A 117 7.22 -5.20 -0.15
CA ALA A 117 6.84 -5.39 1.25
C ALA A 117 8.06 -5.86 2.06
N LEU A 118 8.33 -5.17 3.16
CA LEU A 118 9.28 -5.59 4.19
C LEU A 118 8.49 -6.20 5.35
N ASP A 119 8.38 -7.52 5.34
CA ASP A 119 7.57 -8.28 6.31
C ASP A 119 8.02 -8.07 7.76
N THR A 120 9.31 -7.84 8.00
CA THR A 120 9.85 -7.60 9.36
C THR A 120 9.30 -6.35 10.02
N ASP A 121 8.95 -5.35 9.22
CA ASP A 121 8.60 -4.00 9.69
C ASP A 121 7.15 -3.64 9.37
N GLY A 122 6.41 -4.54 8.72
CA GLY A 122 5.05 -4.27 8.29
C GLY A 122 4.99 -3.12 7.28
N LEU A 123 6.02 -2.95 6.46
CA LEU A 123 6.25 -1.77 5.64
C LEU A 123 6.04 -2.09 4.16
N LEU A 124 5.24 -1.29 3.48
CA LEU A 124 5.14 -1.23 2.03
C LEU A 124 5.95 -0.04 1.52
N VAL A 125 6.78 -0.27 0.51
CA VAL A 125 7.62 0.75 -0.14
C VAL A 125 7.30 0.79 -1.62
N PHE A 126 7.22 1.99 -2.18
CA PHE A 126 7.14 2.20 -3.63
C PHE A 126 8.54 2.11 -4.24
N ASP A 127 8.73 1.22 -5.22
CA ASP A 127 10.06 0.90 -5.76
C ASP A 127 10.62 2.00 -6.67
N GLU A 128 9.75 2.73 -7.38
CA GLU A 128 10.14 3.79 -8.30
C GLU A 128 10.14 5.16 -7.61
N VAL A 129 11.24 5.50 -6.94
CA VAL A 129 11.38 6.81 -6.29
C VAL A 129 11.66 7.90 -7.33
N ARG A 130 10.63 8.63 -7.77
CA ARG A 130 10.79 9.92 -8.48
C ARG A 130 9.93 11.02 -7.85
N GLY A 131 10.58 11.93 -7.13
CA GLY A 131 9.93 13.06 -6.45
C GLY A 131 10.31 13.12 -4.97
N THR A 132 10.08 14.27 -4.33
CA THR A 132 10.25 14.42 -2.88
C THR A 132 8.97 13.95 -2.19
N PRO A 133 9.02 13.00 -1.24
CA PRO A 133 7.84 12.57 -0.48
C PRO A 133 7.15 13.77 0.18
N VAL A 134 5.81 13.77 0.19
CA VAL A 134 5.04 14.83 0.85
C VAL A 134 5.29 14.83 2.36
N HIS A 135 5.38 13.63 2.95
CA HIS A 135 5.85 13.43 4.30
C HIS A 135 6.82 12.23 4.35
N GLN A 136 8.03 12.46 4.85
CA GLN A 136 9.06 11.44 4.99
C GLN A 136 8.97 10.83 6.40
N TYR A 137 8.22 9.75 6.56
CA TYR A 137 8.01 9.10 7.86
C TYR A 137 9.03 8.00 8.18
N ALA A 138 9.88 7.62 7.21
CA ALA A 138 10.99 6.68 7.40
C ALA A 138 12.30 7.29 6.89
N ASP A 139 13.32 7.33 7.75
CA ASP A 139 14.69 7.64 7.36
C ASP A 139 15.23 6.49 6.50
N MET A 140 15.23 6.68 5.17
CA MET A 140 15.69 5.69 4.18
C MET A 140 17.21 5.40 4.27
N SER A 141 17.96 6.06 5.16
CA SER A 141 19.42 5.94 5.25
C SER A 141 19.93 4.89 6.26
N ARG A 142 19.05 4.18 6.96
CA ARG A 142 19.45 3.26 8.05
C ARG A 142 19.08 1.80 7.79
N PRO A 143 19.96 0.84 8.15
CA PRO A 143 19.59 -0.56 8.29
C PRO A 143 18.54 -0.70 9.40
N THR A 144 17.52 -1.50 9.12
CA THR A 144 16.34 -1.72 9.95
C THR A 144 16.66 -2.22 11.36
N SER A 145 16.37 -1.43 12.40
CA SER A 145 16.24 -1.90 13.79
C SER A 145 15.58 -0.88 14.73
N TRP A 146 14.58 -0.10 14.28
CA TRP A 146 14.07 1.02 15.08
C TRP A 146 12.85 0.64 15.93
N ALA A 147 13.08 0.30 17.21
CA ALA A 147 12.08 0.02 18.27
C ALA A 147 12.36 0.93 19.49
N PRO A 148 11.41 1.23 20.43
CA PRO A 148 11.22 0.33 21.60
C PRO A 148 9.92 0.36 22.47
N TRP A 149 8.81 1.09 22.21
CA TRP A 149 7.83 1.36 23.30
C TRP A 149 6.55 0.51 23.45
N ARG A 150 6.18 -0.43 22.57
CA ARG A 150 5.04 -1.34 22.86
C ARG A 150 5.21 -2.74 22.29
N ARG A 151 6.21 -3.48 22.78
CA ARG A 151 6.04 -4.94 22.86
C ARG A 151 4.94 -5.23 23.88
N ARG A 152 3.77 -5.66 23.40
CA ARG A 152 2.99 -6.69 24.10
C ARG A 152 2.77 -7.82 23.11
N ILE A 153 3.87 -8.50 22.81
CA ILE A 153 3.86 -9.78 22.13
C ILE A 153 3.31 -10.76 23.16
N HIS A 154 2.01 -11.05 23.12
CA HIS A 154 1.53 -12.37 23.51
C HIS A 154 1.52 -13.17 22.23
N ALA A 155 2.63 -13.89 22.02
CA ALA A 155 2.70 -14.99 21.09
C ALA A 155 2.01 -16.18 21.77
N ASP A 156 0.95 -16.67 21.14
CA ASP A 156 0.54 -18.07 21.18
C ASP A 156 0.60 -18.56 19.72
#